data_AF-A0A3S8RZY4-F1
#
_entry.id   AF-A0A3S8RZY4-F1
#
_cell.length_a   1.000
_cell.length_b   1.000
_cell.length_c   1.000
_cell.angle_alpha   90.00
_cell.angle_beta   90.00
_cell.angle_gamma   90.00
#
_symmetry.space_group_name_H-M   'P 1'
#
loop_
_entity.id
_entity.type
_entity.pdbx_description
1 polymer ?
#
loop_
_entity_poly.entity_id
_entity_poly.type
_entity_poly.pdbx_seq_one_letter_code
_entity_poly.pdbx_strand_id
1 'polypeptide(L)'
;MVKTDWSLNDTIQPQDMNAIGEEINQLREEVDHIEIPPASVAEAGIVKLSNATNSTSEILAATPRAVKSAYDAATAAQTTANAANTAAATAQTTANAANTAAAAAQARADSAFQLGNERKAEVVAALVAKGISASTSESWDSLITKLNSIVKASGNAVPADVLSGRTFSNAGGNNLTGTIPNWGAGGTVTPGTANQTKAAGYYNSGITVLGNANLLPANIKSGVDIFGVLGTLEPKLYYEYTVNRINPNVSSTLELPFTPKIAMITGTYKSNPLENSSTDLDYGICYVLSHTIYSNYLWQYTVPGNLYIGKENYNRAEPLNGLLFYRHAGNSSKTIYNVVVRAWG
;
A
#
# COMPACT_ATOMS: atom_id res chain seq x y z
N MET A 1 53.34 -113.76 -89.31
CA MET A 1 53.44 -112.71 -90.34
C MET A 1 53.78 -113.39 -91.65
N VAL A 2 52.86 -113.34 -92.61
CA VAL A 2 53.03 -113.72 -94.00
C VAL A 2 54.26 -113.01 -94.56
N LYS A 3 54.95 -113.61 -95.53
CA LYS A 3 56.07 -112.99 -96.22
C LYS A 3 55.66 -111.58 -96.70
N THR A 4 56.40 -110.54 -96.30
CA THR A 4 56.09 -109.14 -96.67
C THR A 4 56.90 -108.63 -97.85
N ASP A 5 57.89 -109.41 -98.31
CA ASP A 5 58.87 -109.06 -99.32
C ASP A 5 58.80 -110.01 -100.54
N TRP A 6 57.60 -110.18 -101.09
CA TRP A 6 57.38 -110.98 -102.28
C TRP A 6 58.19 -110.47 -103.48
N SER A 7 58.93 -111.38 -104.13
CA SER A 7 59.64 -111.15 -105.38
C SER A 7 58.98 -111.90 -106.53
N LEU A 8 59.23 -111.46 -107.77
CA LEU A 8 58.70 -112.08 -108.98
C LEU A 8 59.13 -113.55 -109.18
N ASN A 9 60.13 -114.01 -108.45
CA ASN A 9 60.63 -115.38 -108.53
C ASN A 9 60.10 -116.28 -107.40
N ASP A 10 59.31 -115.75 -106.47
CA ASP A 10 58.71 -116.54 -105.40
C ASP A 10 57.51 -117.34 -105.90
N THR A 11 57.41 -118.60 -105.49
CA THR A 11 56.28 -119.47 -105.82
C THR A 11 55.38 -119.62 -104.61
N ILE A 12 54.11 -119.24 -104.72
CA ILE A 12 53.12 -119.38 -103.63
C ILE A 12 53.01 -120.85 -103.22
N GLN A 13 53.35 -121.12 -101.98
CA GLN A 13 53.12 -122.42 -101.36
C GLN A 13 51.75 -122.41 -100.67
N PRO A 14 51.08 -123.56 -100.52
CA PRO A 14 49.81 -123.65 -99.77
C PRO A 14 49.90 -123.08 -98.35
N GLN A 15 51.09 -123.13 -97.75
CA GLN A 15 51.41 -122.55 -96.45
C GLN A 15 51.23 -121.03 -96.43
N ASP A 16 51.54 -120.35 -97.53
CA ASP A 16 51.40 -118.89 -97.66
C ASP A 16 49.92 -118.48 -97.70
N MET A 17 49.06 -119.28 -98.33
CA MET A 17 47.60 -119.05 -98.36
C MET A 17 46.95 -119.30 -97.00
N ASN A 18 47.40 -120.32 -96.28
CA ASN A 18 46.97 -120.58 -94.91
C ASN A 18 47.38 -119.42 -93.99
N ALA A 19 48.61 -118.91 -94.14
CA ALA A 19 49.10 -117.77 -93.37
C ALA A 19 48.29 -116.49 -93.66
N ILE A 20 47.86 -116.25 -94.90
CA ILE A 20 46.94 -115.13 -95.24
C ILE A 20 45.57 -115.32 -94.58
N GLY A 21 45.03 -116.55 -94.60
CA GLY A 21 43.75 -116.86 -93.94
C GLY A 21 43.81 -116.63 -92.42
N GLU A 22 44.93 -117.00 -91.79
CA GLU A 22 45.21 -116.71 -90.38
C GLU A 22 45.30 -115.20 -90.11
N GLU A 23 45.99 -114.44 -90.96
CA GLU A 23 46.07 -112.98 -90.82
C GLU A 23 44.74 -112.27 -91.03
N ILE A 24 43.90 -112.72 -91.97
CA ILE A 24 42.55 -112.14 -92.17
C ILE A 24 41.66 -112.43 -90.97
N ASN A 25 41.74 -113.62 -90.39
CA ASN A 25 41.01 -113.94 -89.16
C ASN A 25 41.52 -113.08 -87.99
N GLN A 26 42.84 -112.89 -87.88
CA GLN A 26 43.44 -112.02 -86.89
C GLN A 26 43.00 -110.55 -87.08
N LEU A 27 43.00 -110.03 -88.30
CA LEU A 27 42.52 -108.67 -88.59
C LEU A 27 41.03 -108.50 -88.32
N ARG A 28 40.22 -109.52 -88.59
CA ARG A 28 38.79 -109.52 -88.25
C ARG A 28 38.60 -109.44 -86.73
N GLU A 29 39.37 -110.21 -85.98
CA GLU A 29 39.38 -110.15 -84.51
C GLU A 29 39.88 -108.78 -84.01
N GLU A 30 40.94 -108.22 -84.60
CA GLU A 30 41.50 -106.90 -84.24
C GLU A 30 40.52 -105.75 -84.53
N VAL A 31 39.79 -105.80 -85.65
CA VAL A 31 38.81 -104.75 -86.03
C VAL A 31 37.50 -104.88 -85.25
N ASP A 32 37.04 -106.11 -84.96
CA ASP A 32 35.87 -106.35 -84.11
C ASP A 32 36.11 -105.89 -82.65
N HIS A 33 37.37 -105.65 -82.24
CA HIS A 33 37.79 -105.23 -80.90
C HIS A 33 38.41 -103.82 -80.82
N ILE A 34 38.01 -102.89 -81.69
CA ILE A 34 38.37 -101.47 -81.51
C ILE A 34 37.58 -100.92 -80.31
N GLU A 35 38.20 -100.96 -79.12
CA GLU A 35 37.64 -100.38 -77.91
C GLU A 35 38.10 -98.92 -77.75
N ILE A 36 37.15 -97.99 -77.65
CA ILE A 36 37.44 -96.61 -77.26
C ILE A 36 37.22 -96.51 -75.75
N PRO A 37 38.26 -96.19 -74.96
CA PRO A 37 38.13 -96.10 -73.51
C PRO A 37 37.17 -94.97 -73.09
N PRO A 38 36.59 -95.05 -71.88
CA PRO A 38 35.84 -93.93 -71.31
C PRO A 38 36.77 -92.73 -71.11
N ALA A 39 36.26 -91.51 -71.34
CA ALA A 39 37.08 -90.33 -71.15
C ALA A 39 37.48 -90.13 -69.68
N SER A 40 38.69 -89.62 -69.48
CA SER A 40 39.18 -89.16 -68.19
C SER A 40 39.72 -87.74 -68.30
N VAL A 41 40.17 -87.18 -67.18
CA VAL A 41 40.85 -85.87 -67.18
C VAL A 41 42.22 -85.89 -67.87
N ALA A 42 42.82 -87.08 -68.04
CA ALA A 42 44.15 -87.25 -68.62
C ALA A 42 44.12 -87.86 -70.03
N GLU A 43 43.03 -88.54 -70.40
CA GLU A 43 42.92 -89.30 -71.64
C GLU A 43 41.56 -89.06 -72.31
N ALA A 44 41.59 -88.80 -73.61
CA ALA A 44 40.38 -88.58 -74.40
C ALA A 44 39.60 -89.89 -74.58
N GLY A 45 38.26 -89.80 -74.60
CA GLY A 45 37.39 -90.97 -74.72
C GLY A 45 35.91 -90.59 -74.86
N ILE A 46 35.02 -91.55 -74.65
CA ILE A 46 33.57 -91.33 -74.73
C ILE A 46 33.00 -91.06 -73.32
N VAL A 47 32.09 -90.07 -73.21
CA VAL A 47 31.38 -89.73 -71.96
C VAL A 47 29.87 -89.85 -72.11
N LYS A 48 29.18 -90.16 -71.02
CA LYS A 48 27.71 -90.05 -70.94
C LYS A 48 27.31 -88.64 -70.47
N LEU A 49 26.24 -88.11 -71.04
CA LEU A 49 25.73 -86.78 -70.70
C LEU A 49 24.70 -86.86 -69.57
N SER A 50 24.70 -85.87 -68.68
CA SER A 50 23.75 -85.72 -67.58
C SER A 50 23.09 -84.35 -67.56
N ASN A 51 21.82 -84.32 -67.18
CA ASN A 51 21.04 -83.09 -67.00
C ASN A 51 20.87 -82.68 -65.53
N ALA A 52 21.46 -83.42 -64.59
CA ALA A 52 21.39 -83.09 -63.17
C ALA A 52 22.23 -81.85 -62.83
N THR A 53 21.72 -80.97 -61.96
CA THR A 53 22.38 -79.73 -61.52
C THR A 53 23.17 -79.88 -60.22
N ASN A 54 23.04 -81.02 -59.56
CA ASN A 54 23.66 -81.38 -58.29
C ASN A 54 24.42 -82.71 -58.37
N SER A 55 24.80 -83.14 -59.58
CA SER A 55 25.55 -84.38 -59.78
C SER A 55 26.95 -84.26 -59.21
N THR A 56 27.37 -85.24 -58.41
CA THR A 56 28.74 -85.39 -57.92
C THR A 56 29.58 -86.33 -58.77
N SER A 57 29.01 -86.87 -59.86
CA SER A 57 29.71 -87.83 -60.74
C SER A 57 30.82 -87.16 -61.55
N GLU A 58 32.01 -87.71 -61.48
CA GLU A 58 33.19 -87.27 -62.24
C GLU A 58 33.27 -87.90 -63.65
N ILE A 59 32.48 -88.94 -63.92
CA ILE A 59 32.46 -89.67 -65.21
C ILE A 59 31.34 -89.23 -66.17
N LEU A 60 30.56 -88.20 -65.80
CA LEU A 60 29.43 -87.70 -66.59
C LEU A 60 29.68 -86.23 -66.97
N ALA A 61 29.40 -85.87 -68.22
CA ALA A 61 29.48 -84.49 -68.67
C ALA A 61 28.14 -83.77 -68.50
N ALA A 62 28.17 -82.53 -68.01
CA ALA A 62 26.99 -81.69 -67.87
C ALA A 62 26.48 -81.22 -69.25
N THR A 63 25.16 -81.21 -69.43
CA THR A 63 24.53 -80.64 -70.63
C THR A 63 24.37 -79.12 -70.48
N PRO A 64 24.22 -78.36 -71.59
CA PRO A 64 23.85 -76.93 -71.52
C PRO A 64 22.57 -76.68 -70.72
N ARG A 65 21.64 -77.64 -70.70
CA ARG A 65 20.41 -77.57 -69.90
C ARG A 65 20.69 -77.61 -68.40
N ALA A 66 21.60 -78.46 -67.93
CA ALA A 66 22.00 -78.49 -66.52
C ALA A 66 22.64 -77.16 -66.11
N VAL A 67 23.59 -76.66 -66.91
CA VAL A 67 24.27 -75.38 -66.65
C VAL A 67 23.28 -74.21 -66.62
N LYS A 68 22.36 -74.13 -67.58
CA LYS A 68 21.34 -73.09 -67.62
C LYS A 68 20.42 -73.14 -66.39
N SER A 69 19.99 -74.33 -66.00
CA SER A 69 19.11 -74.49 -64.83
C SER A 69 19.82 -74.07 -63.52
N ALA A 70 21.11 -74.38 -63.37
CA ALA A 70 21.90 -73.93 -62.23
C ALA A 70 22.11 -72.40 -62.24
N TYR A 71 22.38 -71.82 -63.41
CA TYR A 71 22.50 -70.37 -63.58
C TYR A 71 21.20 -69.65 -63.21
N ASP A 72 20.06 -70.11 -63.73
CA ASP A 72 18.75 -69.52 -63.45
C ASP A 72 18.42 -69.59 -61.95
N ALA A 73 18.74 -70.71 -61.28
CA ALA A 73 18.58 -70.84 -59.83
C ALA A 73 19.48 -69.88 -59.05
N ALA A 74 20.75 -69.71 -59.46
CA ALA A 74 21.67 -68.77 -58.83
C ALA A 74 21.22 -67.31 -59.01
N THR A 75 20.74 -66.94 -60.21
CA THR A 75 20.16 -65.62 -60.47
C THR A 75 18.93 -65.38 -59.60
N ALA A 76 18.02 -66.35 -59.47
CA ALA A 76 16.84 -66.22 -58.61
C ALA A 76 17.22 -66.04 -57.12
N ALA A 77 18.23 -66.77 -56.65
CA ALA A 77 18.75 -66.62 -55.30
C ALA A 77 19.36 -65.22 -55.07
N GLN A 78 20.15 -64.72 -56.04
CA GLN A 78 20.74 -63.38 -55.96
C GLN A 78 19.68 -62.29 -55.93
N THR A 79 18.62 -62.40 -56.74
CA THR A 79 17.50 -61.46 -56.72
C THR A 79 16.79 -61.47 -55.36
N THR A 80 16.60 -62.64 -54.78
CA THR A 80 15.99 -62.78 -53.44
C THR A 80 16.86 -62.13 -52.36
N ALA A 81 18.17 -62.39 -52.38
CA ALA A 81 19.12 -61.78 -51.45
C ALA A 81 19.18 -60.25 -51.57
N ASN A 82 19.16 -59.73 -52.80
CA ASN A 82 19.13 -58.29 -53.06
C ASN A 82 17.85 -57.66 -52.51
N ALA A 83 16.69 -58.28 -52.73
CA ALA A 83 15.43 -57.80 -52.19
C ALA A 83 15.43 -57.78 -50.66
N ALA A 84 15.97 -58.82 -50.02
CA ALA A 84 16.12 -58.88 -48.57
C ALA A 84 17.04 -57.77 -48.03
N ASN A 85 18.16 -57.50 -48.71
CA ASN A 85 19.08 -56.43 -48.34
C ASN A 85 18.43 -55.05 -48.47
N THR A 86 17.66 -54.80 -49.52
CA THR A 86 16.91 -53.54 -49.69
C THR A 86 15.85 -53.37 -48.59
N ALA A 87 15.13 -54.45 -48.24
CA ALA A 87 14.16 -54.42 -47.15
C ALA A 87 14.83 -54.14 -45.79
N ALA A 88 15.98 -54.76 -45.52
CA ALA A 88 16.76 -54.51 -44.30
C ALA A 88 17.26 -53.06 -44.21
N ALA A 89 17.77 -52.50 -45.32
CA ALA A 89 18.21 -51.10 -45.36
C ALA A 89 17.05 -50.12 -45.13
N THR A 90 15.86 -50.44 -45.67
CA THR A 90 14.64 -49.67 -45.44
C THR A 90 14.23 -49.73 -43.96
N ALA A 91 14.21 -50.92 -43.37
CA ALA A 91 13.89 -51.11 -41.95
C ALA A 91 14.88 -50.36 -41.04
N GLN A 92 16.17 -50.38 -41.36
CA GLN A 92 17.19 -49.63 -40.62
C GLN A 92 16.95 -48.12 -40.70
N THR A 93 16.58 -47.61 -41.87
CA THR A 93 16.26 -46.19 -42.07
C THR A 93 15.06 -45.79 -41.21
N THR A 94 14.00 -46.61 -41.20
CA THR A 94 12.82 -46.40 -40.35
C THR A 94 13.17 -46.44 -38.86
N ALA A 95 14.01 -47.38 -38.42
CA ALA A 95 14.47 -47.46 -37.04
C ALA A 95 15.28 -46.24 -36.62
N ASN A 96 16.18 -45.75 -37.47
CA ASN A 96 16.98 -44.55 -37.21
C ASN A 96 16.10 -43.29 -37.12
N ALA A 97 15.08 -43.18 -37.98
CA ALA A 97 14.10 -42.10 -37.91
C ALA A 97 13.29 -42.16 -36.61
N ALA A 98 12.86 -43.34 -36.18
CA ALA A 98 12.15 -43.54 -34.92
C ALA A 98 13.03 -43.17 -33.71
N ASN A 99 14.30 -43.58 -33.70
CA ASN A 99 15.25 -43.22 -32.64
C ASN A 99 15.48 -41.70 -32.58
N THR A 100 15.59 -41.05 -33.73
CA THR A 100 15.72 -39.59 -33.81
C THR A 100 14.47 -38.88 -33.27
N ALA A 101 13.28 -39.36 -33.63
CA ALA A 101 12.02 -38.83 -33.11
C ALA A 101 11.87 -39.03 -31.60
N ALA A 102 12.29 -40.18 -31.07
CA ALA A 102 12.29 -40.48 -29.65
C ALA A 102 13.23 -39.56 -28.87
N ALA A 103 14.45 -39.34 -29.37
CA ALA A 103 15.40 -38.40 -28.77
C ALA A 103 14.84 -36.96 -28.75
N ALA A 104 14.20 -36.52 -29.84
CA ALA A 104 13.54 -35.22 -29.90
C ALA A 104 12.32 -35.10 -28.97
N ALA A 105 11.59 -36.20 -28.74
CA ALA A 105 10.51 -36.23 -27.75
C ALA A 105 11.06 -36.11 -26.32
N GLN A 106 12.14 -36.82 -26.00
CA GLN A 106 12.80 -36.74 -24.70
C GLN A 106 13.31 -35.33 -24.41
N ALA A 107 14.01 -34.70 -25.36
CA ALA A 107 14.50 -33.33 -25.20
C ALA A 107 13.36 -32.33 -24.93
N ARG A 108 12.20 -32.49 -25.60
CA ARG A 108 11.01 -31.67 -25.35
C ARG A 108 10.42 -31.91 -23.97
N ALA A 109 10.39 -33.15 -23.50
CA ALA A 109 9.94 -33.49 -22.15
C ALA A 109 10.84 -32.86 -21.07
N ASP A 110 12.17 -33.00 -21.22
CA ASP A 110 13.15 -32.44 -20.29
C ASP A 110 13.04 -30.91 -20.22
N SER A 111 12.87 -30.26 -21.37
CA SER A 111 12.65 -28.82 -21.46
C SER A 111 11.35 -28.39 -20.76
N ALA A 112 10.27 -29.16 -20.89
CA ALA A 112 9.00 -28.88 -20.25
C ALA A 112 9.07 -29.02 -18.72
N PHE A 113 9.76 -30.04 -18.21
CA PHE A 113 10.00 -30.19 -16.76
C PHE A 113 10.82 -29.02 -16.21
N GLN A 114 11.85 -28.59 -16.94
CA GLN A 114 12.67 -27.45 -16.56
C GLN A 114 11.86 -26.15 -16.50
N LEU A 115 11.05 -25.85 -17.53
CA LEU A 115 10.15 -24.69 -17.52
C LEU A 115 9.16 -24.74 -16.35
N GLY A 116 8.64 -25.92 -16.01
CA GLY A 116 7.75 -26.09 -14.86
C GLY A 116 8.42 -25.73 -13.54
N ASN A 117 9.68 -26.13 -13.36
CA ASN A 117 10.48 -25.80 -12.18
C ASN A 117 10.81 -24.30 -12.11
N GLU A 118 11.21 -23.70 -13.23
CA GLU A 118 11.48 -22.26 -13.33
C GLU A 118 10.22 -21.44 -12.99
N ARG A 119 9.07 -21.80 -13.57
CA ARG A 119 7.80 -21.13 -13.28
C ARG A 119 7.41 -21.24 -11.82
N LYS A 120 7.65 -22.40 -11.20
CA LYS A 120 7.41 -22.59 -9.76
C LYS A 120 8.32 -21.69 -8.93
N ALA A 121 9.59 -21.57 -9.29
CA ALA A 121 10.54 -20.68 -8.63
C ALA A 121 10.12 -19.21 -8.75
N GLU A 122 9.63 -18.78 -9.92
CA GLU A 122 9.07 -17.43 -10.12
C GLU A 122 7.88 -17.15 -9.20
N VAL A 123 6.94 -18.11 -9.10
CA VAL A 123 5.76 -17.98 -8.22
C VAL A 123 6.19 -17.88 -6.76
N VAL A 124 7.14 -18.71 -6.33
CA VAL A 124 7.71 -18.67 -4.98
C VAL A 124 8.38 -17.31 -4.72
N ALA A 125 9.19 -16.82 -5.65
CA ALA A 125 9.84 -15.51 -5.53
C ALA A 125 8.82 -14.37 -5.43
N ALA A 126 7.73 -14.44 -6.20
CA ALA A 126 6.65 -13.45 -6.15
C ALA A 126 5.93 -13.47 -4.78
N LEU A 127 5.64 -14.64 -4.23
CA LEU A 127 5.05 -14.79 -2.89
C LEU A 127 5.97 -14.21 -1.80
N VAL A 128 7.26 -14.54 -1.85
CA VAL A 128 8.27 -14.02 -0.91
C VAL A 128 8.37 -12.49 -1.03
N ALA A 129 8.33 -11.94 -2.23
CA ALA A 129 8.32 -10.49 -2.46
C ALA A 129 7.05 -9.80 -1.91
N LYS A 130 5.95 -10.54 -1.72
CA LYS A 130 4.73 -10.08 -1.03
C LYS A 130 4.75 -10.34 0.49
N GLY A 131 5.88 -10.79 1.04
CA GLY A 131 6.05 -11.06 2.47
C GLY A 131 5.51 -12.41 2.93
N ILE A 132 5.13 -13.30 2.02
CA ILE A 132 4.62 -14.63 2.34
C ILE A 132 5.77 -15.63 2.25
N SER A 133 6.06 -16.34 3.35
CA SER A 133 7.06 -17.41 3.34
C SER A 133 6.62 -18.53 2.39
N ALA A 134 7.42 -18.82 1.37
CA ALA A 134 7.20 -19.87 0.40
C ALA A 134 8.53 -20.50 -0.02
N SER A 135 8.52 -21.77 -0.42
CA SER A 135 9.68 -22.51 -0.90
C SER A 135 9.35 -23.32 -2.16
N THR A 136 10.35 -23.56 -3.01
CA THR A 136 10.24 -24.45 -4.18
C THR A 136 10.01 -25.91 -3.81
N SER A 137 10.27 -26.30 -2.56
CA SER A 137 9.98 -27.63 -2.03
C SER A 137 8.50 -27.89 -1.73
N GLU A 138 7.66 -26.85 -1.68
CA GLU A 138 6.23 -26.99 -1.36
C GLU A 138 5.42 -27.54 -2.53
N SER A 139 4.26 -28.15 -2.26
CA SER A 139 3.33 -28.55 -3.34
C SER A 139 2.68 -27.34 -4.02
N TRP A 140 2.20 -27.51 -5.25
CA TRP A 140 1.43 -26.47 -5.94
C TRP A 140 0.17 -26.08 -5.14
N ASP A 141 -0.50 -27.03 -4.49
CA ASP A 141 -1.68 -26.74 -3.65
C ASP A 141 -1.35 -25.85 -2.45
N SER A 142 -0.18 -26.05 -1.82
CA SER A 142 0.32 -25.16 -0.75
C SER A 142 0.57 -23.75 -1.27
N LEU A 143 1.24 -23.63 -2.42
CA LEU A 143 1.51 -22.34 -3.05
C LEU A 143 0.21 -21.63 -3.47
N ILE A 144 -0.78 -22.35 -4.00
CA ILE A 144 -2.10 -21.81 -4.36
C ILE A 144 -2.84 -21.30 -3.12
N THR A 145 -2.82 -22.06 -2.02
CA THR A 145 -3.41 -21.64 -0.74
C THR A 145 -2.77 -20.35 -0.24
N LYS A 146 -1.43 -20.26 -0.33
CA LYS A 146 -0.68 -19.05 0.02
C LYS A 146 -1.00 -17.87 -0.89
N LEU A 147 -1.15 -18.08 -2.20
CA LEU A 147 -1.60 -17.05 -3.15
C LEU A 147 -2.98 -16.50 -2.76
N ASN A 148 -3.92 -17.35 -2.36
CA ASN A 148 -5.24 -16.94 -1.90
C ASN A 148 -5.20 -16.18 -0.57
N SER A 149 -4.15 -16.37 0.25
CA SER A 149 -3.94 -15.67 1.51
C SER A 149 -3.31 -14.27 1.35
N ILE A 150 -2.90 -13.88 0.13
CA ILE A 150 -2.41 -12.52 -0.13
C ILE A 150 -3.52 -11.54 0.26
N VAL A 151 -3.28 -10.80 1.35
CA VAL A 151 -4.24 -9.87 1.91
C VAL A 151 -4.51 -8.76 0.90
N LYS A 152 -5.76 -8.67 0.43
CA LYS A 152 -6.31 -7.49 -0.24
C LYS A 152 -6.54 -6.45 0.87
N ALA A 153 -5.92 -5.28 0.76
CA ALA A 153 -6.01 -4.11 1.66
C ALA A 153 -6.72 -4.34 3.00
N SER A 154 -5.96 -4.35 4.10
CA SER A 154 -6.50 -4.46 5.45
C SER A 154 -6.77 -3.09 6.07
N GLY A 155 -7.81 -2.99 6.92
CA GLY A 155 -8.20 -1.76 7.61
C GLY A 155 -9.71 -1.66 7.80
N ASN A 156 -10.14 -0.85 8.76
CA ASN A 156 -11.55 -0.58 9.08
C ASN A 156 -11.97 0.88 8.84
N ALA A 157 -11.06 1.74 8.39
CA ALA A 157 -11.37 3.13 8.05
C ALA A 157 -12.48 3.18 6.99
N VAL A 158 -13.47 4.04 7.17
CA VAL A 158 -14.51 4.32 6.17
C VAL A 158 -14.24 5.67 5.49
N PRO A 159 -14.91 6.04 4.38
CA PRO A 159 -14.70 7.34 3.74
C PRO A 159 -14.80 8.53 4.70
N ALA A 160 -15.68 8.43 5.70
CA ALA A 160 -15.85 9.44 6.75
C ALA A 160 -14.68 9.59 7.72
N ASP A 161 -13.69 8.68 7.69
CA ASP A 161 -12.48 8.73 8.54
C ASP A 161 -11.27 9.33 7.81
N VAL A 162 -11.40 9.61 6.50
CA VAL A 162 -10.27 10.01 5.64
C VAL A 162 -10.56 11.36 4.99
N LEU A 163 -9.52 12.19 4.85
CA LEU A 163 -9.62 13.51 4.21
C LEU A 163 -10.13 13.42 2.76
N SER A 164 -11.00 14.35 2.39
CA SER A 164 -11.51 14.49 1.03
C SER A 164 -10.36 14.65 0.02
N GLY A 165 -10.47 13.92 -1.09
CA GLY A 165 -9.45 13.85 -2.13
C GLY A 165 -8.27 12.92 -1.84
N ARG A 166 -8.17 12.32 -0.64
CA ARG A 166 -7.22 11.23 -0.36
C ARG A 166 -7.85 9.88 -0.63
N THR A 167 -7.09 8.98 -1.26
CA THR A 167 -7.50 7.60 -1.49
C THR A 167 -6.96 6.67 -0.41
N PHE A 168 -7.72 5.65 -0.06
CA PHE A 168 -7.33 4.59 0.85
C PHE A 168 -7.96 3.27 0.38
N SER A 169 -7.54 2.16 0.98
CA SER A 169 -8.13 0.84 0.73
C SER A 169 -8.33 0.15 2.07
N ASN A 170 -9.42 -0.62 2.21
CA ASN A 170 -9.79 -1.32 3.43
C ASN A 170 -10.37 -2.70 3.08
N ALA A 171 -10.84 -3.44 4.10
CA ALA A 171 -11.42 -4.76 3.90
C ALA A 171 -12.68 -4.78 3.01
N GLY A 172 -13.37 -3.63 2.86
CA GLY A 172 -14.58 -3.48 2.04
C GLY A 172 -14.33 -3.05 0.60
N GLY A 173 -13.14 -2.51 0.26
CA GLY A 173 -12.85 -2.06 -1.09
C GLY A 173 -11.50 -1.35 -1.25
N ASN A 174 -11.06 -1.29 -2.51
CA ASN A 174 -9.83 -0.60 -2.89
C ASN A 174 -10.13 0.77 -3.50
N ASN A 175 -9.16 1.69 -3.41
CA ASN A 175 -9.24 3.04 -4.00
C ASN A 175 -10.49 3.83 -3.55
N LEU A 176 -10.91 3.62 -2.30
CA LEU A 176 -11.96 4.41 -1.69
C LEU A 176 -11.45 5.84 -1.48
N THR A 177 -12.32 6.83 -1.64
CA THR A 177 -11.95 8.25 -1.46
C THR A 177 -12.53 8.75 -0.14
N GLY A 178 -11.72 9.45 0.65
CA GLY A 178 -12.16 10.09 1.88
C GLY A 178 -13.21 11.18 1.64
N THR A 179 -13.97 11.50 2.68
CA THR A 179 -15.04 12.51 2.64
C THR A 179 -14.90 13.59 3.71
N ILE A 180 -13.92 13.52 4.61
CA ILE A 180 -13.72 14.58 5.63
C ILE A 180 -13.33 15.90 4.92
N PRO A 181 -14.14 16.97 5.02
CA PRO A 181 -13.80 18.25 4.42
C PRO A 181 -12.57 18.88 5.10
N ASN A 182 -11.75 19.57 4.32
CA ASN A 182 -10.65 20.39 4.83
C ASN A 182 -11.06 21.87 4.78
N TRP A 183 -11.18 22.49 5.95
CA TRP A 183 -11.62 23.88 6.09
C TRP A 183 -10.44 24.88 6.17
N GLY A 184 -9.20 24.43 6.02
CA GLY A 184 -8.02 25.28 6.12
C GLY A 184 -7.68 25.64 7.57
N ALA A 185 -7.27 26.88 7.83
CA ALA A 185 -6.86 27.31 9.16
C ALA A 185 -8.00 27.28 10.19
N GLY A 186 -7.72 26.75 11.39
CA GLY A 186 -8.67 26.72 12.51
C GLY A 186 -9.13 28.12 12.91
N GLY A 187 -8.19 29.07 12.91
CA GLY A 187 -8.47 30.49 13.15
C GLY A 187 -8.96 30.76 14.57
N THR A 188 -9.54 31.95 14.78
CA THR A 188 -10.09 32.37 16.07
C THR A 188 -11.61 32.19 16.13
N VAL A 189 -12.12 31.95 17.33
CA VAL A 189 -13.53 32.01 17.69
C VAL A 189 -13.66 33.13 18.71
N THR A 190 -14.39 34.19 18.36
CA THR A 190 -14.64 35.33 19.25
C THR A 190 -15.92 35.07 20.02
N PRO A 191 -15.91 34.88 21.36
CA PRO A 191 -17.13 34.62 22.12
C PRO A 191 -18.22 35.67 21.89
N GLY A 192 -19.49 35.25 21.89
CA GLY A 192 -20.66 36.12 21.76
C GLY A 192 -21.79 35.66 22.67
N THR A 193 -22.96 36.30 22.55
CA THR A 193 -24.14 35.96 23.34
C THR A 193 -24.83 34.66 22.91
N ALA A 194 -24.44 34.12 21.75
CA ALA A 194 -24.93 32.84 21.22
C ALA A 194 -23.77 31.84 21.05
N ASN A 195 -24.11 30.54 21.06
CA ASN A 195 -23.15 29.47 20.82
C ASN A 195 -22.52 29.60 19.44
N GLN A 196 -21.20 29.50 19.37
CA GLN A 196 -20.46 29.47 18.11
C GLN A 196 -19.98 28.06 17.83
N THR A 197 -20.33 27.54 16.67
CA THR A 197 -19.97 26.19 16.23
C THR A 197 -19.23 26.28 14.92
N LYS A 198 -18.02 25.71 14.88
CA LYS A 198 -17.28 25.48 13.64
C LYS A 198 -17.76 24.17 13.02
N ALA A 199 -17.85 24.14 11.70
CA ALA A 199 -18.30 22.96 10.97
C ALA A 199 -17.39 21.75 11.27
N ALA A 200 -17.97 20.56 11.35
CA ALA A 200 -17.18 19.35 11.49
C ALA A 200 -16.25 19.17 10.27
N GLY A 201 -15.02 18.73 10.52
CA GLY A 201 -14.01 18.55 9.49
C GLY A 201 -12.60 18.71 10.03
N TYR A 202 -11.64 18.77 9.10
CA TYR A 202 -10.23 18.98 9.42
C TYR A 202 -9.87 20.46 9.32
N TYR A 203 -9.18 20.95 10.36
CA TYR A 203 -8.54 22.26 10.39
C TYR A 203 -7.03 22.06 10.49
N ASN A 204 -6.28 22.74 9.64
CA ASN A 204 -4.82 22.61 9.54
C ASN A 204 -4.04 23.37 10.62
N SER A 205 -4.75 24.06 11.51
CA SER A 205 -4.21 24.72 12.70
C SER A 205 -5.23 24.67 13.83
N GLY A 206 -4.77 24.91 15.06
CA GLY A 206 -5.65 24.96 16.23
C GLY A 206 -6.77 25.99 16.07
N ILE A 207 -7.93 25.67 16.63
CA ILE A 207 -9.02 26.63 16.81
C ILE A 207 -8.77 27.35 18.13
N THR A 208 -8.56 28.65 18.08
CA THR A 208 -8.30 29.47 19.27
C THR A 208 -9.57 30.16 19.71
N VAL A 209 -10.09 29.83 20.88
CA VAL A 209 -11.16 30.61 21.52
C VAL A 209 -10.53 31.81 22.22
N LEU A 210 -10.91 33.03 21.82
CA LEU A 210 -10.32 34.24 22.39
C LEU A 210 -10.78 34.44 23.83
N GLY A 211 -9.81 34.50 24.75
CA GLY A 211 -10.05 34.99 26.10
C GLY A 211 -10.20 36.51 26.13
N ASN A 212 -10.76 37.04 27.21
CA ASN A 212 -10.84 38.47 27.47
C ASN A 212 -10.26 38.75 28.86
N ALA A 213 -9.23 39.59 28.94
CA ALA A 213 -8.60 39.96 30.21
C ALA A 213 -9.57 40.67 31.18
N ASN A 214 -10.67 41.22 30.67
CA ASN A 214 -11.72 41.83 31.48
C ASN A 214 -12.72 40.80 32.04
N LEU A 215 -12.63 39.51 31.70
CA LEU A 215 -13.43 38.44 32.30
C LEU A 215 -12.91 38.12 33.71
N LEU A 216 -13.07 39.09 34.60
CA LEU A 216 -12.69 39.04 36.01
C LEU A 216 -13.94 39.22 36.86
N PRO A 217 -14.05 38.53 38.02
CA PRO A 217 -15.16 38.73 38.95
C PRO A 217 -15.43 40.21 39.26
N ALA A 218 -14.39 41.02 39.40
CA ALA A 218 -14.49 42.44 39.76
C ALA A 218 -15.08 43.33 38.64
N ASN A 219 -15.18 42.83 37.41
CA ASN A 219 -15.76 43.56 36.27
C ASN A 219 -17.19 43.10 35.94
N ILE A 220 -17.66 42.05 36.60
CA ILE A 220 -18.98 41.44 36.37
C ILE A 220 -19.87 41.78 37.56
N LYS A 221 -21.11 42.24 37.29
CA LYS A 221 -22.07 42.62 38.33
C LYS A 221 -22.25 41.48 39.34
N SER A 222 -22.25 41.83 40.63
CA SER A 222 -22.46 40.90 41.73
C SER A 222 -23.67 39.98 41.49
N GLY A 223 -23.47 38.67 41.64
CA GLY A 223 -24.48 37.63 41.44
C GLY A 223 -24.70 37.17 39.98
N VAL A 224 -24.02 37.76 38.99
CA VAL A 224 -24.06 37.31 37.59
C VAL A 224 -22.91 36.34 37.32
N ASP A 225 -23.20 35.16 36.76
CA ASP A 225 -22.19 34.22 36.26
C ASP A 225 -21.98 34.37 34.75
N ILE A 226 -20.73 34.48 34.32
CA ILE A 226 -20.36 34.44 32.91
C ILE A 226 -19.30 33.36 32.73
N PHE A 227 -19.70 32.22 32.14
CA PHE A 227 -18.85 31.06 31.87
C PHE A 227 -18.12 30.50 33.12
N GLY A 228 -18.80 30.49 34.28
CA GLY A 228 -18.24 30.02 35.54
C GLY A 228 -17.46 31.08 36.33
N VAL A 229 -17.39 32.32 35.84
CA VAL A 229 -16.82 33.46 36.57
C VAL A 229 -17.96 34.25 37.23
N LEU A 230 -18.17 34.01 38.52
CA LEU A 230 -19.18 34.72 39.32
C LEU A 230 -18.74 36.17 39.60
N GLY A 231 -19.62 37.13 39.32
CA GLY A 231 -19.38 38.55 39.51
C GLY A 231 -19.35 39.00 40.97
N THR A 232 -18.53 40.02 41.22
CA THR A 232 -18.31 40.67 42.53
C THR A 232 -18.36 42.20 42.44
N LEU A 233 -18.64 42.76 41.26
CA LEU A 233 -18.78 44.21 41.09
C LEU A 233 -20.08 44.68 41.74
N GLU A 234 -19.94 45.39 42.85
CA GLU A 234 -21.05 46.07 43.51
C GLU A 234 -21.42 47.37 42.77
N PRO A 235 -22.71 47.71 42.64
CA PRO A 235 -23.13 48.95 42.00
C PRO A 235 -22.63 50.16 42.78
N LYS A 236 -22.23 51.23 42.07
CA LYS A 236 -22.00 52.54 42.70
C LYS A 236 -23.31 53.00 43.33
N LEU A 237 -23.32 53.17 44.65
CA LEU A 237 -24.49 53.65 45.36
C LEU A 237 -24.48 55.18 45.30
N TYR A 238 -25.59 55.80 44.88
CA TYR A 238 -25.75 57.25 44.81
C TYR A 238 -27.04 57.67 45.53
N TYR A 239 -26.96 58.72 46.34
CA TYR A 239 -28.12 59.29 47.02
C TYR A 239 -28.02 60.81 47.01
N GLU A 240 -29.10 61.49 46.61
CA GLU A 240 -29.21 62.95 46.64
C GLU A 240 -30.44 63.36 47.45
N TYR A 241 -30.28 64.34 48.33
CA TYR A 241 -31.35 64.85 49.17
C TYR A 241 -31.22 66.36 49.39
N THR A 242 -32.34 67.07 49.36
CA THR A 242 -32.37 68.53 49.50
C THR A 242 -33.08 68.93 50.79
N VAL A 243 -32.41 69.73 51.62
CA VAL A 243 -32.96 70.36 52.82
C VAL A 243 -33.17 71.85 52.54
N ASN A 244 -34.41 72.30 52.62
CA ASN A 244 -34.77 73.68 52.28
C ASN A 244 -34.17 74.71 53.25
N ARG A 245 -33.96 74.35 54.53
CA ARG A 245 -33.49 75.28 55.58
C ARG A 245 -32.81 74.54 56.73
N ILE A 246 -31.63 75.01 57.15
CA ILE A 246 -30.94 74.58 58.39
C ILE A 246 -30.77 75.79 59.32
N ASN A 247 -31.37 75.72 60.50
CA ASN A 247 -31.32 76.79 61.49
C ASN A 247 -29.98 76.81 62.24
N PRO A 248 -29.45 78.01 62.60
CA PRO A 248 -28.25 78.11 63.43
C PRO A 248 -28.54 77.52 64.82
N ASN A 249 -27.60 76.69 65.31
CA ASN A 249 -27.63 76.00 66.62
C ASN A 249 -28.51 74.74 66.73
N VAL A 250 -28.92 74.13 65.62
CA VAL A 250 -29.66 72.86 65.62
C VAL A 250 -28.90 71.85 64.76
N SER A 251 -28.55 70.69 65.35
CA SER A 251 -28.01 69.56 64.59
C SER A 251 -29.14 68.87 63.84
N SER A 252 -28.97 68.61 62.54
CA SER A 252 -29.92 67.82 61.75
C SER A 252 -29.27 66.51 61.32
N THR A 253 -30.02 65.41 61.39
CA THR A 253 -29.58 64.08 60.96
C THR A 253 -30.27 63.72 59.66
N LEU A 254 -29.50 63.29 58.66
CA LEU A 254 -30.00 62.71 57.43
C LEU A 254 -29.66 61.22 57.42
N GLU A 255 -30.68 60.37 57.39
CA GLU A 255 -30.49 58.93 57.18
C GLU A 255 -30.13 58.68 55.72
N LEU A 256 -29.07 57.90 55.51
CA LEU A 256 -28.59 57.52 54.18
C LEU A 256 -28.84 56.03 53.96
N PRO A 257 -29.31 55.61 52.78
CA PRO A 257 -29.61 54.20 52.50
C PRO A 257 -28.37 53.31 52.42
N PHE A 258 -27.17 53.90 52.49
CA PHE A 258 -25.89 53.22 52.55
C PHE A 258 -24.87 54.07 53.33
N THR A 259 -23.76 53.47 53.72
CA THR A 259 -22.64 54.22 54.32
C THR A 259 -21.85 54.89 53.20
N PRO A 260 -21.88 56.23 53.07
CA PRO A 260 -21.20 56.91 51.98
C PRO A 260 -19.67 56.88 52.18
N LYS A 261 -18.93 56.59 51.11
CA LYS A 261 -17.48 56.82 51.05
C LYS A 261 -17.17 58.30 50.81
N ILE A 262 -18.03 58.99 50.08
CA ILE A 262 -17.96 60.43 49.82
C ILE A 262 -19.35 61.01 50.04
N ALA A 263 -19.43 62.12 50.75
CA ALA A 263 -20.61 62.96 50.79
C ALA A 263 -20.17 64.41 50.51
N MET A 264 -20.99 65.09 49.72
CA MET A 264 -20.85 66.49 49.36
C MET A 264 -22.10 67.22 49.82
N ILE A 265 -21.89 68.29 50.57
CA ILE A 265 -22.96 69.18 50.99
C ILE A 265 -22.72 70.52 50.33
N THR A 266 -23.74 71.06 49.67
CA THR A 266 -23.73 72.41 49.08
C THR A 266 -24.91 73.19 49.60
N GLY A 267 -24.76 74.47 49.94
CA GLY A 267 -25.87 75.31 50.37
C GLY A 267 -25.56 76.79 50.18
N THR A 268 -26.61 77.61 50.22
CA THR A 268 -26.52 79.07 50.05
C THR A 268 -26.68 79.77 51.40
N TYR A 269 -25.82 80.76 51.67
CA TYR A 269 -25.88 81.58 52.88
C TYR A 269 -26.75 82.82 52.67
N LYS A 270 -27.62 83.13 53.64
CA LYS A 270 -28.29 84.43 53.70
C LYS A 270 -27.97 85.14 55.02
N SER A 271 -27.63 86.42 54.92
CA SER A 271 -27.21 87.23 56.06
C SER A 271 -28.37 87.77 56.90
N ASN A 272 -29.58 87.87 56.35
CA ASN A 272 -30.79 88.33 57.06
C ASN A 272 -32.06 87.91 56.28
N PRO A 273 -33.08 87.26 56.88
CA PRO A 273 -34.25 86.78 56.14
C PRO A 273 -35.25 87.88 55.69
N LEU A 274 -35.03 89.15 56.06
CA LEU A 274 -36.00 90.23 55.84
C LEU A 274 -35.51 91.38 54.95
N GLU A 275 -34.28 91.34 54.44
CA GLU A 275 -33.77 92.35 53.51
C GLU A 275 -33.32 91.71 52.21
N ASN A 276 -33.98 92.07 51.12
CA ASN A 276 -33.64 91.66 49.77
C ASN A 276 -32.53 92.60 49.25
N SER A 277 -31.31 92.49 49.79
CA SER A 277 -30.17 93.27 49.32
C SER A 277 -29.36 92.48 48.28
N SER A 278 -29.02 93.12 47.16
CA SER A 278 -28.33 92.52 46.01
C SER A 278 -26.84 92.23 46.24
N THR A 279 -26.44 92.00 47.50
CA THR A 279 -25.07 91.64 47.90
C THR A 279 -24.99 90.26 48.56
N ASP A 280 -26.02 89.42 48.41
CA ASP A 280 -25.96 88.01 48.79
C ASP A 280 -24.89 87.32 47.93
N LEU A 281 -23.69 87.16 48.51
CA LEU A 281 -22.62 86.42 47.90
C LEU A 281 -22.97 84.94 47.95
N ASP A 282 -23.32 84.37 46.78
CA ASP A 282 -23.46 82.94 46.54
C ASP A 282 -22.11 82.22 46.74
N TYR A 283 -21.72 82.05 48.00
CA TYR A 283 -20.63 81.14 48.35
C TYR A 283 -21.23 79.74 48.47
N GLY A 284 -21.19 79.00 47.36
CA GLY A 284 -21.42 77.56 47.39
C GLY A 284 -20.31 76.91 48.21
N ILE A 285 -20.60 76.51 49.44
CA ILE A 285 -19.62 75.79 50.23
C ILE A 285 -19.68 74.32 49.85
N CYS A 286 -18.53 73.75 49.51
CA CYS A 286 -18.37 72.33 49.25
C CYS A 286 -17.67 71.71 50.46
N TYR A 287 -18.35 70.78 51.14
CA TYR A 287 -17.74 69.96 52.18
C TYR A 287 -17.57 68.53 51.68
N VAL A 288 -16.33 68.06 51.59
CA VAL A 288 -16.00 66.65 51.31
C VAL A 288 -15.68 65.97 52.63
N LEU A 289 -16.20 64.76 52.86
CA LEU A 289 -16.00 64.01 54.12
C LEU A 289 -14.51 63.94 54.51
N SER A 290 -14.16 64.57 55.62
CA SER A 290 -12.96 64.24 56.41
C SER A 290 -13.29 64.39 57.89
N HIS A 291 -12.81 63.43 58.69
CA HIS A 291 -13.08 63.37 60.12
C HIS A 291 -11.97 64.10 60.87
N THR A 292 -11.99 65.45 60.93
CA THR A 292 -11.16 66.23 61.87
C THR A 292 -11.70 67.66 62.06
N ILE A 293 -11.75 68.17 63.30
CA ILE A 293 -12.33 69.48 63.68
C ILE A 293 -11.21 70.44 64.11
N TYR A 294 -11.21 71.70 63.65
CA TYR A 294 -10.56 72.81 64.36
C TYR A 294 -11.26 74.18 64.17
N SER A 295 -11.55 74.82 65.32
CA SER A 295 -11.87 76.22 65.65
C SER A 295 -12.71 77.10 64.68
N ASN A 296 -13.91 77.48 65.14
CA ASN A 296 -14.85 78.48 64.59
C ASN A 296 -15.51 78.16 63.22
N TYR A 297 -15.87 76.90 62.94
CA TYR A 297 -16.52 76.53 61.66
C TYR A 297 -17.56 75.40 61.80
N LEU A 298 -18.43 75.28 60.78
CA LEU A 298 -19.38 74.17 60.60
C LEU A 298 -18.65 72.83 60.54
N TRP A 299 -19.19 71.80 61.19
CA TRP A 299 -18.64 70.45 61.20
C TRP A 299 -19.62 69.44 60.58
N GLN A 300 -19.06 68.39 59.97
CA GLN A 300 -19.81 67.24 59.47
C GLN A 300 -19.07 65.95 59.87
N TYR A 301 -19.81 64.92 60.28
CA TYR A 301 -19.25 63.58 60.44
C TYR A 301 -20.28 62.52 60.05
N THR A 302 -19.78 61.38 59.60
CA THR A 302 -20.58 60.22 59.21
C THR A 302 -20.36 59.10 60.22
N VAL A 303 -21.45 58.47 60.65
CA VAL A 303 -21.46 57.14 61.25
C VAL A 303 -22.23 56.21 60.31
N PRO A 304 -22.06 54.88 60.38
CA PRO A 304 -22.75 53.97 59.48
C PRO A 304 -24.25 54.26 59.40
N GLY A 305 -24.74 54.61 58.20
CA GLY A 305 -26.15 54.92 57.91
C GLY A 305 -26.64 56.34 58.19
N ASN A 306 -25.87 57.21 58.87
CA ASN A 306 -26.33 58.56 59.24
C ASN A 306 -25.28 59.65 59.00
N LEU A 307 -25.72 60.77 58.42
CA LEU A 307 -24.93 61.99 58.24
C LEU A 307 -25.40 63.09 59.22
N TYR A 308 -24.49 63.61 60.03
CA TYR A 308 -24.75 64.67 61.01
C TYR A 308 -24.15 65.99 60.57
N ILE A 309 -24.93 67.08 60.71
CA ILE A 309 -24.55 68.45 60.32
C ILE A 309 -24.84 69.40 61.51
N GLY A 310 -23.83 70.13 62.00
CA GLY A 310 -23.96 71.01 63.18
C GLY A 310 -22.92 72.14 63.32
N LYS A 311 -23.07 73.00 64.35
CA LYS A 311 -22.18 74.13 64.72
C LYS A 311 -21.98 74.18 66.25
N GLU A 312 -20.75 74.28 66.76
CA GLU A 312 -20.43 74.28 68.22
C GLU A 312 -19.27 75.22 68.61
N ASN A 313 -19.19 75.64 69.89
CA ASN A 313 -18.16 76.54 70.48
C ASN A 313 -17.37 75.82 71.60
N TYR A 314 -16.07 75.51 71.44
CA TYR A 314 -15.19 75.10 72.57
C TYR A 314 -13.67 75.18 72.29
N ASN A 315 -12.87 75.39 73.36
CA ASN A 315 -11.40 75.57 73.38
C ASN A 315 -10.65 74.31 73.86
N ARG A 316 -9.72 73.76 73.05
CA ARG A 316 -8.51 73.05 73.52
C ARG A 316 -7.47 72.82 72.41
N ALA A 317 -6.23 72.56 72.82
CA ALA A 317 -5.01 72.63 72.02
C ALA A 317 -4.50 71.26 71.51
N GLU A 318 -3.96 71.29 70.27
CA GLU A 318 -2.96 70.41 69.60
C GLU A 318 -3.39 69.43 68.46
N PRO A 319 -2.60 69.33 67.34
CA PRO A 319 -3.10 69.34 65.95
C PRO A 319 -2.96 68.02 65.18
N LEU A 320 -3.82 67.71 64.17
CA LEU A 320 -3.60 66.64 63.16
C LEU A 320 -4.26 66.96 61.78
N ASN A 321 -3.73 66.33 60.71
CA ASN A 321 -3.51 66.85 59.34
C ASN A 321 -4.61 66.65 58.24
N GLY A 322 -4.78 67.69 57.37
CA GLY A 322 -5.14 67.69 55.93
C GLY A 322 -6.65 67.61 55.55
N LEU A 323 -7.24 68.36 54.59
CA LEU A 323 -6.87 69.41 53.64
C LEU A 323 -7.97 70.51 53.68
N LEU A 324 -7.55 71.78 53.70
CA LEU A 324 -8.37 72.99 53.84
C LEU A 324 -9.24 73.32 52.62
N PHE A 325 -10.47 73.80 52.85
CA PHE A 325 -11.06 74.85 52.00
C PHE A 325 -11.73 75.96 52.83
N TYR A 326 -11.42 77.19 52.43
CA TYR A 326 -11.66 78.49 53.08
C TYR A 326 -13.15 78.91 53.14
N ARG A 327 -13.60 79.56 54.23
CA ARG A 327 -13.64 81.04 54.40
C ARG A 327 -14.62 81.51 55.50
N HIS A 328 -14.19 82.61 56.13
CA HIS A 328 -14.91 83.70 56.81
C HIS A 328 -15.33 83.52 58.27
N ALA A 329 -14.40 83.89 59.15
CA ALA A 329 -14.69 84.39 60.48
C ALA A 329 -15.54 85.67 60.38
N GLY A 330 -16.71 85.63 61.01
CA GLY A 330 -17.62 86.75 61.19
C GLY A 330 -18.71 86.34 62.16
N ASN A 331 -18.62 86.82 63.41
CA ASN A 331 -19.47 86.50 64.55
C ASN A 331 -20.95 86.87 64.31
N SER A 332 -21.71 86.05 63.55
CA SER A 332 -23.15 86.28 63.33
C SER A 332 -23.91 84.98 63.06
N SER A 333 -25.09 84.87 63.67
CA SER A 333 -26.03 83.73 63.64
C SER A 333 -26.74 83.60 62.28
N LYS A 334 -26.04 83.14 61.23
CA LYS A 334 -26.60 83.03 59.87
C LYS A 334 -27.26 81.66 59.61
N THR A 335 -28.38 81.67 58.86
CA THR A 335 -29.16 80.48 58.44
C THR A 335 -28.73 80.04 57.04
N ILE A 336 -28.63 78.73 56.79
CA ILE A 336 -28.27 78.15 55.47
C ILE A 336 -29.55 77.64 54.78
N TYR A 337 -29.69 77.93 53.49
CA TYR A 337 -30.85 77.56 52.66
C TYR A 337 -30.43 76.71 51.47
N ASN A 338 -31.39 75.94 50.93
CA ASN A 338 -31.22 75.10 49.74
C ASN A 338 -30.00 74.17 49.82
N VAL A 339 -29.90 73.45 50.95
CA VAL A 339 -28.79 72.54 51.18
C VAL A 339 -29.03 71.25 50.38
N VAL A 340 -28.18 70.98 49.40
CA VAL A 340 -28.18 69.71 48.65
C VAL A 340 -27.07 68.83 49.20
N VAL A 341 -27.45 67.63 49.64
CA VAL A 341 -26.55 66.57 50.06
C VAL A 341 -26.48 65.54 48.95
N ARG A 342 -25.27 65.22 48.49
CA ARG A 342 -24.99 64.14 47.56
C ARG A 342 -24.05 63.14 48.21
N ALA A 343 -24.38 61.87 48.15
CA ALA A 343 -23.64 60.78 48.77
C ALA A 343 -23.32 59.71 47.72
N TRP A 344 -22.10 59.16 47.78
CA TRP A 344 -21.58 58.09 46.93
C TRP A 344 -20.99 56.96 47.79
N GLY A 345 -21.36 55.71 47.51
CA GLY A 345 -20.90 54.48 48.19
C GLY A 345 -20.00 53.62 47.32
#